data_AF-M4MFT4-F1
#
_entry.id   AF-M4MFT4-F1
#
_cell.length_a   1.000
_cell.length_b   1.000
_cell.length_c   1.000
_cell.angle_alpha   90.00
_cell.angle_beta   90.00
_cell.angle_gamma   90.00
#
_symmetry.space_group_name_H-M   'P 1'
#
loop_
_entity.id
_entity.type
_entity.pdbx_description
1 polymer ?
#
loop_
_entity_poly.entity_id
_entity_poly.type
_entity_poly.pdbx_seq_one_letter_code
_entity_poly.pdbx_strand_id
1 'polypeptide(L)'
;AKAAGVDAGATVTLAGAFSSAVVVGAGMNMLPMQEPYEPTALGSAEWVKIVSALYNKENVANKEFEDSKNLMDCGTTKDIDDFTDKPQILWFSSYSPGTAEQAFVGKCTSPISPYYCEFAEKTGAEILEHTWR
;
A
#
# COMPACT_ATOMS: atom_id res chain seq x y z
N ALA A 1 4.22 26.31 12.70
CA ALA A 1 3.02 26.55 11.88
C ALA A 1 1.93 25.62 12.36
N LYS A 2 0.74 26.12 12.69
CA LYS A 2 -0.42 25.29 13.05
C LYS A 2 -0.83 24.57 11.77
N ALA A 3 -0.90 23.23 11.77
CA ALA A 3 -1.49 22.50 10.65
C ALA A 3 -2.84 23.16 10.35
N ALA A 4 -3.13 23.43 9.07
CA ALA A 4 -4.43 23.97 8.66
C ALA A 4 -5.49 22.97 9.14
N GLY A 5 -6.13 23.31 10.25
CA GLY A 5 -7.09 22.44 10.91
C GLY A 5 -8.27 22.27 9.98
N VAL A 6 -8.60 21.03 9.68
CA VAL A 6 -9.91 20.67 9.14
C VAL A 6 -10.95 21.20 10.13
N ASP A 7 -11.91 22.01 9.67
CA ASP A 7 -12.94 22.58 10.53
C ASP A 7 -13.60 21.48 11.37
N ALA A 8 -13.80 21.75 12.66
CA ALA A 8 -14.47 20.82 13.56
C ALA A 8 -15.87 20.48 12.99
N GLY A 9 -16.05 19.24 12.54
CA GLY A 9 -17.29 18.77 11.90
C GLY A 9 -17.23 18.55 10.38
N ALA A 10 -16.11 18.84 9.71
CA ALA A 10 -15.95 18.50 8.31
C ALA A 10 -15.72 16.99 8.11
N THR A 11 -16.56 16.35 7.31
CA THR A 11 -16.38 14.96 6.88
C THR A 11 -15.28 14.92 5.83
N VAL A 12 -14.18 14.24 6.14
CA VAL A 12 -13.13 13.90 5.17
C VAL A 12 -13.39 12.49 4.65
N THR A 13 -13.57 12.34 3.34
CA THR A 13 -13.72 11.02 2.74
C THR A 13 -12.36 10.45 2.39
N LEU A 14 -12.06 9.28 2.94
CA LEU A 14 -10.92 8.45 2.54
C LEU A 14 -11.32 7.69 1.27
N ALA A 15 -10.69 7.99 0.15
CA ALA A 15 -11.11 7.48 -1.15
C ALA A 15 -9.99 6.69 -1.85
N GLY A 16 -10.29 5.43 -2.18
CA GLY A 16 -9.48 4.64 -3.11
C GLY A 16 -9.61 5.16 -4.55
N ALA A 17 -8.79 4.61 -5.46
CA ALA A 17 -8.80 4.99 -6.88
C ALA A 17 -10.21 4.91 -7.52
N PHE A 18 -11.00 3.91 -7.14
CA PHE A 18 -12.36 3.70 -7.67
C PHE A 18 -13.42 4.65 -7.07
N SER A 19 -13.23 5.18 -5.86
CA SER A 19 -14.20 6.10 -5.23
C SER A 19 -13.88 7.58 -5.45
N SER A 20 -12.67 7.91 -5.91
CA SER A 20 -12.20 9.29 -6.09
C SER A 20 -13.08 10.11 -7.04
N ALA A 21 -13.53 9.55 -8.18
CA ALA A 21 -14.36 10.28 -9.15
C ALA A 21 -15.75 10.66 -8.60
N VAL A 22 -16.37 9.77 -7.80
CA VAL A 22 -17.68 10.00 -7.18
C VAL A 22 -17.57 11.10 -6.11
N VAL A 23 -16.51 11.06 -5.31
CA VAL A 23 -16.27 12.02 -4.22
C VAL A 23 -15.94 13.41 -4.76
N VAL A 24 -15.12 13.51 -5.81
CA VAL A 24 -14.86 14.77 -6.53
C VAL A 24 -16.14 15.32 -7.14
N GLY A 25 -16.95 14.48 -7.80
CA GLY A 25 -18.24 14.87 -8.38
C GLY A 25 -19.25 15.38 -7.36
N ALA A 26 -19.15 14.92 -6.11
CA ALA A 26 -19.99 15.37 -5.00
C ALA A 26 -19.47 16.64 -4.28
N GLY A 27 -18.33 17.19 -4.70
CA GLY A 27 -17.73 18.39 -4.09
C GLY A 27 -17.25 18.18 -2.65
N MET A 28 -16.95 16.93 -2.27
CA MET A 28 -16.51 16.57 -0.92
C MET A 28 -15.00 16.72 -0.76
N ASN A 29 -14.55 17.07 0.45
CA ASN A 29 -13.13 17.04 0.80
C ASN A 29 -12.62 15.60 0.83
N MET A 30 -11.57 15.32 0.06
CA MET A 30 -11.00 13.97 -0.08
C MET A 30 -9.53 13.91 0.32
N LEU A 31 -9.17 12.79 0.95
CA LEU A 31 -7.79 12.31 1.01
C LEU A 31 -7.71 11.08 0.09
N PRO A 32 -7.04 11.18 -1.07
CA PRO A 32 -6.84 10.02 -1.94
C PRO A 32 -5.92 9.02 -1.25
N MET A 33 -6.43 7.83 -0.93
CA MET A 33 -5.66 6.71 -0.44
C MET A 33 -5.46 5.74 -1.60
N GLN A 34 -4.32 5.83 -2.27
CA GLN A 34 -4.00 4.97 -3.40
C GLN A 34 -3.08 3.84 -2.95
N GLU A 35 -3.64 2.85 -2.24
CA GLU A 35 -2.93 1.68 -1.72
C GLU A 35 -1.94 1.00 -2.71
N PRO A 36 -2.23 0.86 -4.03
CA PRO A 36 -1.27 0.23 -4.94
C PRO A 36 -0.07 1.11 -5.34
N TYR A 37 -0.01 2.38 -4.94
CA TYR A 37 1.09 3.30 -5.28
C TYR A 37 1.94 3.70 -4.08
N GLU A 38 1.66 3.19 -2.90
CA GLU A 38 2.60 3.31 -1.80
C GLU A 38 3.83 2.45 -2.12
N PRO A 39 5.02 3.07 -2.27
CA PRO A 39 6.18 2.38 -2.80
C PRO A 39 6.75 1.35 -1.82
N THR A 40 6.33 1.42 -0.56
CA THR A 40 6.78 0.53 0.51
C THR A 40 5.62 0.11 1.40
N ALA A 41 5.73 -1.07 2.01
CA ALA A 41 4.81 -1.54 3.03
C ALA A 41 4.74 -0.58 4.23
N LEU A 42 5.86 0.07 4.55
CA LEU A 42 5.91 1.09 5.60
C LEU A 42 5.17 2.37 5.18
N GLY A 43 5.26 2.78 3.91
CA GLY A 43 4.46 3.88 3.35
C GLY A 43 2.96 3.61 3.48
N SER A 44 2.52 2.39 3.19
CA SER A 44 1.14 1.96 3.45
C SER A 44 0.77 2.05 4.94
N ALA A 45 1.68 1.67 5.84
CA ALA A 45 1.45 1.75 7.28
C ALA A 45 1.41 3.20 7.81
N GLU A 46 2.08 4.16 7.16
CA GLU A 46 2.09 5.57 7.59
C GLU A 46 0.71 6.24 7.52
N TRP A 47 -0.22 5.71 6.71
CA TRP A 47 -1.60 6.19 6.67
C TRP A 47 -2.29 6.20 8.04
N VAL A 48 -1.90 5.30 8.97
CA VAL A 48 -2.43 5.30 10.34
C VAL A 48 -2.19 6.63 11.05
N LYS A 49 -1.05 7.29 10.79
CA LYS A 49 -0.71 8.60 11.38
C LYS A 49 -1.61 9.69 10.83
N ILE A 50 -1.82 9.72 9.51
CA ILE A 50 -2.67 10.69 8.83
C ILE A 50 -4.11 10.59 9.35
N VAL A 51 -4.66 9.38 9.39
CA VAL A 51 -6.03 9.16 9.88
C VAL A 51 -6.14 9.51 11.37
N SER A 52 -5.14 9.17 12.18
CA SER A 52 -5.18 9.46 13.63
C SER A 52 -5.19 10.96 13.97
N ALA A 53 -4.57 11.79 13.12
CA ALA A 53 -4.56 13.24 13.29
C ALA A 53 -5.97 13.83 13.15
N LEU A 54 -6.84 13.21 12.34
CA LEU A 54 -8.24 13.62 12.21
C LEU A 54 -9.04 13.40 13.51
N TYR A 55 -8.58 12.49 14.38
CA TYR A 55 -9.27 12.11 15.61
C TYR A 55 -8.52 12.51 16.89
N ASN A 56 -7.43 13.27 16.79
CA ASN A 56 -6.55 13.63 17.91
C ASN A 56 -6.07 12.37 18.68
N LYS A 57 -5.67 11.34 17.92
CA LYS A 57 -5.19 10.03 18.41
C LYS A 57 -3.75 9.73 18.00
N GLU A 58 -2.97 10.75 17.68
CA GLU A 58 -1.59 10.66 17.16
C GLU A 58 -0.68 9.86 18.09
N ASN A 59 -0.84 10.01 19.42
CA ASN A 59 -0.04 9.28 20.40
C ASN A 59 -0.23 7.75 20.30
N VAL A 60 -1.46 7.29 20.03
CA VAL A 60 -1.75 5.85 19.87
C VAL A 60 -1.21 5.37 18.54
N ALA A 61 -1.46 6.11 17.46
CA ALA A 61 -1.00 5.74 16.12
C ALA A 61 0.52 5.73 15.99
N ASN A 62 1.24 6.63 16.67
CA ASN A 62 2.70 6.61 16.70
C ASN A 62 3.23 5.33 17.33
N LYS A 63 2.61 4.86 18.42
CA LYS A 63 2.98 3.59 19.03
C LYS A 63 2.76 2.41 18.07
N GLU A 64 1.56 2.29 17.50
CA GLU A 64 1.22 1.21 16.57
C GLU A 64 2.12 1.22 15.31
N PHE A 65 2.47 2.41 14.82
CA PHE A 65 3.39 2.56 13.70
C PHE A 65 4.80 2.08 14.05
N GLU A 66 5.37 2.48 15.20
CA GLU A 66 6.70 2.04 15.60
C GLU A 66 6.73 0.52 15.86
N ASP A 67 5.67 -0.04 16.45
CA ASP A 67 5.54 -1.49 16.65
C ASP A 67 5.52 -2.23 15.29
N SER A 68 4.78 -1.70 14.30
CA SER A 68 4.73 -2.25 12.94
C SER A 68 6.06 -2.16 12.20
N LYS A 69 6.76 -1.02 12.33
CA LYS A 69 8.10 -0.81 11.78
C LYS A 69 9.09 -1.81 12.37
N ASN A 70 9.10 -1.97 13.69
CA ASN A 70 9.98 -2.93 14.36
C ASN A 70 9.72 -4.36 13.89
N LEU A 71 8.46 -4.74 13.67
CA LEU A 71 8.11 -6.07 13.13
C LEU A 71 8.64 -6.26 11.71
N MET A 72 8.49 -5.26 10.84
CA MET A 72 9.00 -5.32 9.47
C MET A 72 10.52 -5.37 9.42
N ASP A 73 11.22 -4.60 10.27
CA ASP A 73 12.69 -4.62 10.37
C ASP A 73 13.20 -5.96 10.93
N CYS A 74 12.49 -6.58 11.90
CA CYS A 74 12.86 -7.88 12.47
C CYS A 74 12.54 -9.07 11.55
N GLY A 75 11.46 -9.00 10.77
CA GLY A 75 10.94 -10.11 9.98
C GLY A 75 11.71 -10.39 8.68
N THR A 76 12.53 -9.43 8.24
CA THR A 76 13.24 -9.47 6.95
C THR A 76 14.67 -9.99 7.05
N THR A 77 15.12 -10.39 8.24
CA THR A 77 16.53 -10.77 8.49
C THR A 77 16.74 -12.29 8.62
N LYS A 78 15.70 -13.11 8.42
CA LYS A 78 15.94 -14.53 8.19
C LYS A 78 16.25 -14.70 6.72
N ASP A 79 17.55 -14.68 6.41
CA ASP A 79 18.05 -15.30 5.20
C ASP A 79 17.43 -16.69 5.12
N ILE A 80 16.60 -16.93 4.10
CA ILE A 80 16.24 -18.30 3.75
C ILE A 80 17.49 -18.85 3.05
N ASP A 81 18.47 -19.21 3.88
CA ASP A 81 19.71 -19.86 3.49
C ASP A 81 19.35 -21.20 2.82
N ASP A 82 19.15 -21.21 1.49
CA ASP A 82 19.56 -22.29 0.56
C ASP A 82 19.00 -22.17 -0.88
N PHE A 83 18.66 -20.97 -1.38
CA PHE A 83 18.25 -20.89 -2.79
C PHE A 83 19.47 -20.81 -3.72
N THR A 84 19.86 -21.95 -4.31
CA THR A 84 20.81 -21.99 -5.44
C THR A 84 20.32 -21.18 -6.65
N ASP A 85 19.01 -21.01 -6.78
CA ASP A 85 18.35 -20.20 -7.81
C ASP A 85 17.33 -19.24 -7.18
N LYS A 86 17.34 -17.97 -7.60
CA LYS A 86 16.42 -16.92 -7.14
C LYS A 86 14.94 -17.34 -7.31
N PRO A 87 14.12 -17.41 -6.25
CA PRO A 87 12.71 -17.79 -6.36
C PRO A 87 11.93 -16.85 -7.28
N GLN A 88 11.08 -17.40 -8.14
CA GLN A 88 10.23 -16.63 -9.06
C GLN A 88 8.78 -16.63 -8.60
N ILE A 89 8.15 -15.46 -8.52
CA ILE A 89 6.79 -15.23 -8.01
C ILE A 89 5.92 -14.64 -9.11
N LEU A 90 4.81 -15.30 -9.43
CA LEU A 90 3.75 -14.71 -10.26
C LEU A 90 2.70 -14.04 -9.34
N TRP A 91 2.70 -12.72 -9.27
CA TRP A 91 1.77 -11.97 -8.44
C TRP A 91 0.48 -11.64 -9.20
N PHE A 92 -0.68 -12.04 -8.69
CA PHE A 92 -1.98 -11.64 -9.25
C PHE A 92 -2.53 -10.46 -8.47
N SER A 93 -2.60 -9.28 -9.09
CA SER A 93 -3.20 -8.08 -8.46
C SER A 93 -4.72 -8.13 -8.43
N SER A 94 -5.34 -8.86 -9.36
CA SER A 94 -6.76 -9.21 -9.33
C SER A 94 -7.05 -10.41 -10.23
N TYR A 95 -8.07 -11.18 -9.85
CA TYR A 95 -8.60 -12.29 -10.62
C TYR A 95 -10.12 -12.24 -10.56
N SER A 96 -10.77 -12.23 -11.72
CA SER A 96 -12.22 -12.25 -11.84
C SER A 96 -12.67 -13.49 -12.62
N PRO A 97 -13.32 -14.47 -11.97
CA PRO A 97 -13.95 -15.59 -12.67
C PRO A 97 -15.26 -15.10 -13.31
N GLY A 98 -15.17 -14.60 -14.53
CA GLY A 98 -16.31 -14.14 -15.34
C GLY A 98 -16.11 -14.48 -16.82
N THR A 99 -17.04 -14.07 -17.70
CA THR A 99 -17.03 -14.36 -19.15
C THR A 99 -15.81 -13.82 -19.91
N ALA A 100 -15.01 -12.97 -19.27
CA ALA A 100 -13.63 -12.71 -19.62
C ALA A 100 -12.78 -13.06 -18.40
N GLU A 101 -12.07 -14.19 -18.43
CA GLU A 101 -11.03 -14.49 -17.46
C GLU A 101 -9.97 -13.37 -17.54
N GLN A 102 -10.04 -12.40 -16.64
CA GLN A 102 -9.06 -11.34 -16.56
C GLN A 102 -8.22 -11.59 -15.31
N ALA A 103 -7.05 -12.18 -15.55
CA ALA A 103 -5.97 -12.21 -14.59
C ALA A 103 -5.09 -10.98 -14.80
N PHE A 104 -5.02 -10.11 -13.80
CA PHE A 104 -4.09 -9.00 -13.79
C PHE A 104 -2.84 -9.42 -13.03
N VAL A 105 -1.74 -9.53 -13.76
CA VAL A 105 -0.43 -9.87 -13.19
C VAL A 105 0.26 -8.57 -12.79
N GLY A 106 0.71 -8.52 -11.54
CA GLY A 106 1.46 -7.40 -10.98
C GLY A 106 2.80 -7.21 -11.69
N LYS A 107 3.29 -5.98 -11.72
CA LYS A 107 4.58 -5.61 -12.33
C LYS A 107 5.31 -4.65 -11.40
N CYS A 108 6.63 -4.79 -11.33
CA CYS A 108 7.49 -3.87 -10.60
C CYS A 108 7.97 -2.78 -11.56
N THR A 109 7.56 -1.53 -11.30
CA THR A 109 7.86 -0.37 -12.15
C THR A 109 8.70 0.67 -11.41
N SER A 110 9.63 1.32 -12.09
CA SER A 110 10.39 2.46 -11.55
C SER A 110 9.74 3.79 -12.00
N PRO A 111 9.68 4.85 -11.16
CA PRO A 111 10.26 4.97 -9.81
C PRO A 111 9.33 4.51 -8.67
N ILE A 112 8.07 4.18 -8.96
CA ILE A 112 7.09 3.73 -7.97
C ILE A 112 6.68 2.30 -8.31
N SER A 113 7.13 1.36 -7.49
CA SER A 113 6.72 -0.05 -7.53
C SER A 113 5.72 -0.31 -6.41
N PRO A 114 4.70 -1.16 -6.62
CA PRO A 114 3.81 -1.55 -5.53
C PRO A 114 4.55 -2.29 -4.40
N TYR A 115 4.03 -2.23 -3.18
CA TYR A 115 4.64 -2.80 -1.97
C TYR A 115 5.08 -4.29 -2.08
N TYR A 116 4.40 -5.11 -2.90
CA TYR A 116 4.76 -6.52 -3.06
C TYR A 116 6.12 -6.71 -3.74
N CYS A 117 6.61 -5.71 -4.49
CA CYS A 117 7.95 -5.71 -5.07
C CYS A 117 9.03 -5.56 -3.99
N GLU A 118 8.79 -4.75 -2.96
CA GLU A 118 9.67 -4.61 -1.80
C GLU A 118 9.80 -5.96 -1.05
N PHE A 119 8.69 -6.68 -0.89
CA PHE A 119 8.70 -8.00 -0.26
C PHE A 119 9.46 -9.04 -1.07
N ALA A 120 9.28 -9.06 -2.39
CA ALA A 120 10.04 -9.94 -3.27
C ALA A 120 11.54 -9.64 -3.19
N GLU A 121 11.94 -8.37 -3.24
CA GLU A 121 13.35 -7.97 -3.11
C GLU A 121 13.96 -8.40 -1.78
N LYS A 122 13.28 -8.11 -0.66
CA LYS A 122 13.76 -8.45 0.70
C LYS A 122 13.86 -9.94 0.96
N THR A 123 13.10 -10.77 0.24
CA THR A 123 13.16 -12.24 0.32
C THR A 123 14.09 -12.86 -0.71
N GLY A 124 14.79 -12.03 -1.50
CA GLY A 124 15.66 -12.50 -2.57
C GLY A 124 14.91 -13.10 -3.75
N ALA A 125 13.59 -12.89 -3.87
CA ALA A 125 12.73 -13.37 -4.95
C ALA A 125 12.61 -12.37 -6.12
N GLU A 126 12.12 -12.84 -7.26
CA GLU A 126 11.86 -12.08 -8.48
C GLU A 126 10.37 -12.14 -8.82
N ILE A 127 9.74 -10.99 -9.09
CA ILE A 127 8.39 -10.96 -9.64
C ILE A 127 8.45 -11.23 -11.14
N LEU A 128 7.74 -12.25 -11.60
CA LEU A 128 7.58 -12.55 -13.01
C LEU A 128 6.62 -11.56 -13.66
N GLU A 129 7.12 -10.84 -14.66
CA GLU A 129 6.24 -10.08 -15.55
C GLU A 129 5.58 -11.03 -16.55
N HIS A 130 4.25 -11.05 -16.57
CA HIS A 130 3.49 -11.77 -17.58
C HIS A 130 2.46 -10.84 -18.23
N THR A 131 2.31 -10.97 -19.55
CA THR A 131 1.27 -10.27 -20.31
C THR A 131 0.47 -11.33 -21.06
N TRP A 132 -0.75 -11.60 -20.60
CA TRP A 132 -1.68 -12.48 -21.32
C TRP A 132 -2.07 -11.81 -22.64
N ARG A 133 -1.92 -12.53 -23.75
CA ARG A 133 -2.43 -12.11 -25.07
C ARG A 133 -3.83 -12.67 -25.28
#